data_AF-A0A1A8E7S6-F1
#
_entry.id   AF-A0A1A8E7S6-F1
#
_cell.length_a   1.000
_cell.length_b   1.000
_cell.length_c   1.000
_cell.angle_alpha   90.00
_cell.angle_beta   90.00
_cell.angle_gamma   90.00
#
_symmetry.space_group_name_H-M   'P 1'
#
loop_
_entity.id
_entity.type
_entity.pdbx_description
1 polymer ?
#
loop_
_entity_poly.entity_id
_entity_poly.type
_entity_poly.pdbx_seq_one_letter_code
_entity_poly.pdbx_strand_id
1 'polypeptide(L)'
;FSDCHASVLQKLRENVQLNGLSEQTSPSVRVDELDWTTASDETIRDIGCDTVIAADVVYDPDVAGSLVKLLVKILNCSSAERKLEIFICSTVRNPETYDGFKRQLETAGISHR
;
A
#
# COMPACT_ATOMS: atom_id res chain seq x y z
N PHE A 1 -4.06 3.17 8.15
CA PHE A 1 -4.85 2.62 7.04
C PHE A 1 -4.94 3.66 5.95
N SER A 2 -5.04 3.25 4.68
CA SER A 2 -5.15 4.20 3.58
C SER A 2 -6.02 3.67 2.45
N ASP A 3 -6.66 4.59 1.73
CA ASP A 3 -7.41 4.37 0.49
C ASP A 3 -7.43 5.68 -0.32
N CYS A 4 -7.87 5.67 -1.58
CA CYS A 4 -8.06 6.89 -2.38
C CYS A 4 -9.51 7.39 -2.37
N HIS A 5 -10.49 6.53 -2.04
CA HIS A 5 -11.90 6.90 -2.08
C HIS A 5 -12.36 7.48 -0.74
N ALA A 6 -12.86 8.73 -0.76
CA ALA A 6 -13.36 9.42 0.43
C ALA A 6 -14.42 8.61 1.22
N SER A 7 -15.30 7.88 0.52
CA SER A 7 -16.33 7.04 1.14
C SER A 7 -15.74 5.80 1.84
N VAL A 8 -14.63 5.26 1.34
CA VAL A 8 -13.90 4.16 1.99
C VAL A 8 -13.13 4.68 3.19
N LEU A 9 -12.47 5.83 3.07
CA LEU A 9 -11.77 6.50 4.18
C LEU A 9 -12.72 6.79 5.35
N GLN A 10 -13.94 7.26 5.07
CA GLN A 10 -14.94 7.48 6.10
C GLN A 10 -15.30 6.19 6.85
N LYS A 11 -15.56 5.09 6.11
CA LYS A 11 -15.81 3.77 6.70
C LYS A 11 -14.62 3.25 7.50
N LEU A 12 -13.40 3.46 7.03
CA LEU A 12 -12.18 3.08 7.75
C LEU A 12 -12.07 3.84 9.08
N ARG A 13 -12.35 5.15 9.10
CA ARG A 13 -12.36 5.95 10.33
C ARG A 13 -13.41 5.46 11.33
N GLU A 14 -14.62 5.17 10.86
CA GLU A 14 -15.68 4.59 11.68
C GLU A 14 -15.26 3.24 12.26
N ASN A 15 -14.70 2.34 11.45
CA ASN A 15 -14.22 1.03 11.90
C ASN A 15 -13.10 1.15 12.94
N VAL A 16 -12.14 2.06 12.74
CA VAL A 16 -11.06 2.33 13.69
C VAL A 16 -11.65 2.80 15.03
N GLN A 17 -12.61 3.73 15.01
CA GLN A 17 -13.30 4.23 16.21
C GLN A 17 -14.12 3.13 16.91
N LEU A 18 -14.84 2.28 16.16
CA LEU A 18 -15.61 1.16 16.70
C LEU A 18 -14.73 0.15 17.45
N ASN A 19 -13.45 0.03 17.08
CA ASN A 19 -12.48 -0.81 17.77
C ASN A 19 -11.76 -0.09 18.93
N GLY A 20 -12.18 1.14 19.27
CA GLY A 20 -11.59 1.92 20.36
C GLY A 20 -10.17 2.41 20.05
N LEU A 21 -9.83 2.58 18.77
CA LEU A 21 -8.51 3.03 18.32
C LEU A 21 -8.60 4.47 17.81
N SER A 22 -7.53 5.25 17.97
CA SER A 22 -7.37 6.58 17.38
C SER A 22 -5.90 6.99 17.31
N GLU A 23 -5.58 8.21 16.89
CA GLU A 23 -4.20 8.72 16.94
C GLU A 23 -3.73 9.01 18.37
N GLN A 24 -4.65 9.06 19.34
CA GLN A 24 -4.36 9.33 20.74
C GLN A 24 -4.27 8.04 21.57
N THR A 25 -4.57 6.87 21.00
CA THR A 25 -4.45 5.58 21.68
C THR A 25 -3.05 5.00 21.59
N SER A 26 -2.78 3.94 22.37
CA SER A 26 -1.59 3.12 22.24
C SER A 26 -2.00 1.67 21.95
N PRO A 27 -1.81 1.15 20.73
CA PRO A 27 -1.12 1.80 19.60
C PRO A 27 -1.92 2.95 18.96
N SER A 28 -1.22 3.91 18.36
CA SER A 28 -1.82 5.01 17.59
C SER A 28 -2.19 4.50 16.20
N VAL A 29 -3.39 4.83 15.74
CA VAL A 29 -3.92 4.42 14.43
C VAL A 29 -4.42 5.64 13.65
N ARG A 30 -3.92 5.79 12.42
CA ARG A 30 -4.29 6.87 11.49
C ARG A 30 -4.99 6.33 10.25
N VAL A 31 -5.79 7.18 9.61
CA VAL A 31 -6.48 6.90 8.35
C VAL A 31 -6.21 8.03 7.36
N ASP A 32 -5.34 7.76 6.41
CA ASP A 32 -4.78 8.74 5.47
C ASP A 32 -5.24 8.46 4.04
N GLU A 33 -5.42 9.50 3.26
CA GLU A 33 -5.66 9.36 1.82
C GLU A 33 -4.36 8.97 1.12
N LEU A 34 -4.41 7.93 0.28
CA LEU A 34 -3.27 7.52 -0.54
C LEU A 34 -3.74 7.03 -1.90
N ASP A 35 -3.70 7.92 -2.88
CA ASP A 35 -3.87 7.57 -4.28
C ASP A 35 -2.52 7.16 -4.89
N TRP A 36 -2.44 5.91 -5.34
CA TRP A 36 -1.22 5.31 -5.89
C TRP A 36 -0.73 6.02 -7.16
N THR A 37 -1.64 6.69 -7.87
CA THR A 37 -1.32 7.39 -9.13
C THR A 37 -0.70 8.77 -8.90
N THR A 38 -1.04 9.43 -7.79
CA THR A 38 -0.67 10.83 -7.50
C THR A 38 0.24 10.98 -6.28
N ALA A 39 0.42 9.93 -5.46
CA ALA A 39 1.25 9.97 -4.25
C ALA A 39 2.66 10.53 -4.52
N SER A 40 3.04 11.56 -3.76
CA SER A 40 4.36 12.19 -3.85
C SER A 40 5.38 11.52 -2.94
N ASP A 41 6.67 11.66 -3.23
CA ASP A 41 7.72 11.13 -2.36
C ASP A 41 7.71 11.78 -0.97
N GLU A 42 7.24 13.02 -0.85
CA GLU A 42 7.05 13.71 0.43
C GLU A 42 5.97 13.02 1.27
N THR A 43 4.83 12.68 0.66
CA THR A 43 3.77 11.89 1.30
C THR A 43 4.29 10.55 1.79
N ILE A 44 5.09 9.86 0.98
CA ILE A 44 5.66 8.55 1.36
C ILE A 44 6.66 8.67 2.53
N ARG A 45 7.48 9.73 2.53
CA ARG A 45 8.41 10.01 3.64
C ARG A 45 7.69 10.39 4.93
N ASP A 46 6.59 11.13 4.85
CA ASP A 46 5.77 11.51 6.01
C ASP A 46 5.12 10.27 6.66
N ILE A 47 4.63 9.34 5.84
CA ILE A 47 4.11 8.05 6.32
C ILE A 47 5.23 7.25 7.02
N GLY A 48 6.46 7.27 6.48
CA GLY A 48 7.65 6.75 7.15
C GLY A 48 7.55 5.28 7.59
N CYS A 49 6.93 4.43 6.76
CA CYS A 49 6.65 3.05 7.12
C CYS A 49 7.86 2.11 6.97
N ASP A 50 7.96 1.15 7.90
CA ASP A 50 8.91 0.03 7.83
C ASP A 50 8.24 -1.25 7.31
N THR A 51 6.92 -1.28 7.25
CA THR A 51 6.15 -2.41 6.76
C THR A 51 4.96 -1.93 5.96
N VAL A 52 4.79 -2.48 4.76
CA VAL A 52 3.66 -2.24 3.88
C VAL A 52 2.83 -3.52 3.78
N ILE A 53 1.52 -3.39 3.99
CA ILE A 53 0.57 -4.49 3.84
C ILE A 53 -0.53 -4.03 2.89
N ALA A 54 -0.78 -4.82 1.85
CA ALA A 54 -1.91 -4.61 0.95
C ALA A 54 -2.63 -5.94 0.72
N ALA A 55 -3.95 -5.94 0.87
CA ALA A 55 -4.76 -7.15 0.75
C ALA A 55 -5.78 -7.01 -0.40
N ASP A 56 -5.87 -8.04 -1.23
CA ASP A 56 -6.78 -8.15 -2.39
C ASP A 56 -6.71 -6.93 -3.35
N VAL A 57 -5.48 -6.44 -3.61
CA VAL A 57 -5.22 -5.27 -4.47
C VAL A 57 -4.82 -5.62 -5.91
N VAL A 58 -4.57 -6.90 -6.19
CA VAL A 58 -4.15 -7.37 -7.52
C VAL A 58 -5.33 -8.01 -8.24
N TYR A 59 -6.24 -7.19 -8.75
CA TYR A 59 -7.43 -7.64 -9.48
C TYR A 59 -7.62 -6.94 -10.84
N ASP A 60 -7.05 -5.76 -11.01
CA ASP A 60 -7.16 -4.94 -12.22
C ASP A 60 -5.76 -4.64 -12.80
N PRO A 61 -5.47 -5.05 -14.06
CA PRO A 61 -4.21 -4.73 -14.73
C PRO A 61 -3.89 -3.24 -14.79
N ASP A 62 -4.90 -2.37 -14.88
CA ASP A 62 -4.72 -0.92 -14.98
C ASP A 62 -4.21 -0.32 -13.67
N VAL A 63 -4.62 -0.91 -12.54
CA VAL A 63 -4.22 -0.47 -11.20
C VAL A 63 -2.86 -1.08 -10.82
N ALA A 64 -2.54 -2.29 -11.31
CA ALA A 64 -1.31 -3.00 -11.02
C ALA A 64 -0.05 -2.15 -11.29
N GLY A 65 -0.02 -1.42 -12.40
CA GLY A 65 1.13 -0.56 -12.73
C GLY A 65 1.30 0.62 -11.80
N SER A 66 0.20 1.19 -11.31
CA SER A 66 0.22 2.26 -10.31
C SER A 66 0.72 1.75 -8.97
N LEU A 67 0.31 0.55 -8.57
CA LEU A 67 0.83 -0.12 -7.37
C LEU A 67 2.35 -0.35 -7.49
N VAL A 68 2.83 -0.91 -8.60
CA VAL A 68 4.29 -1.14 -8.79
C VAL A 68 5.08 0.17 -8.72
N LYS A 69 4.60 1.26 -9.34
CA LYS A 69 5.24 2.58 -9.25
C LYS A 69 5.28 3.10 -7.81
N LEU A 70 4.21 2.92 -7.05
CA LEU A 70 4.17 3.28 -5.63
C LEU A 70 5.19 2.45 -4.83
N LEU A 71 5.28 1.13 -5.05
CA LEU A 71 6.25 0.28 -4.37
C LEU A 71 7.69 0.73 -4.64
N VAL A 72 8.02 1.10 -5.88
CA VAL A 72 9.33 1.69 -6.22
C VAL A 72 9.59 2.98 -5.43
N LYS A 73 8.60 3.88 -5.32
CA LYS A 73 8.73 5.10 -4.52
C LYS A 73 8.98 4.80 -3.05
N ILE A 74 8.23 3.85 -2.47
CA ILE A 74 8.40 3.43 -1.07
C ILE A 74 9.81 2.86 -0.84
N LEU A 75 10.29 1.99 -1.74
CA LEU A 75 11.63 1.42 -1.68
C LEU A 75 12.71 2.51 -1.76
N ASN A 76 12.55 3.51 -2.63
CA ASN A 76 13.50 4.61 -2.80
C ASN A 76 13.48 5.61 -1.63
N CYS A 77 12.34 5.76 -0.94
CA CYS A 77 12.21 6.63 0.22
C CYS A 77 12.64 5.95 1.53
N SER A 78 12.81 4.63 1.52
CA SER A 78 13.24 3.87 2.69
C SER A 78 14.69 4.22 3.07
N SER A 79 14.94 4.41 4.36
CA SER A 79 16.30 4.60 4.88
C SER A 79 17.05 3.27 4.90
N ALA A 80 18.33 3.27 4.53
CA ALA A 80 19.20 2.10 4.57
C ALA A 80 19.31 1.46 5.98
N GLU A 81 18.97 2.20 7.03
CA GLU A 81 19.01 1.74 8.41
C GLU A 81 17.79 0.91 8.82
N ARG A 82 16.67 0.99 8.08
CA ARG A 82 15.44 0.27 8.40
C ARG A 82 15.13 -0.78 7.33
N LYS A 83 14.86 -2.00 7.78
CA LYS A 83 14.47 -3.08 6.88
C LYS A 83 13.00 -2.90 6.50
N LEU A 84 12.75 -2.45 5.27
CA LEU A 84 11.41 -2.38 4.70
C LEU A 84 10.90 -3.79 4.34
N GLU A 85 9.72 -4.14 4.84
CA GLU A 85 9.01 -5.38 4.48
C GLU A 85 7.70 -5.08 3.75
N ILE A 86 7.44 -5.78 2.65
CA ILE A 86 6.25 -5.54 1.81
C ILE A 86 5.49 -6.86 1.66
N PHE A 87 4.23 -6.86 2.09
CA PHE A 87 3.33 -8.00 2.02
C PHE A 87 2.14 -7.67 1.13
N ILE A 88 2.08 -8.29 -0.05
CA ILE A 88 0.95 -8.20 -0.97
C ILE A 88 0.17 -9.51 -0.92
N CYS A 89 -0.96 -9.50 -0.21
CA CYS A 89 -1.78 -10.67 0.04
C CYS A 89 -3.02 -10.64 -0.87
N SER A 90 -2.99 -11.27 -2.04
CA SER A 90 -4.14 -11.26 -2.97
C SER A 90 -4.62 -12.67 -3.29
N THR A 91 -5.94 -12.83 -3.41
CA THR A 91 -6.51 -14.10 -3.86
C THR A 91 -6.35 -14.19 -5.37
N VAL A 92 -5.68 -15.23 -5.87
CA VAL A 92 -5.53 -15.43 -7.32
C VAL A 92 -6.84 -15.92 -7.91
N ARG A 93 -7.67 -15.00 -8.39
CA ARG A 93 -8.94 -15.30 -9.09
C ARG A 93 -8.77 -15.42 -10.60
N ASN A 94 -7.84 -14.64 -11.15
CA ASN A 94 -7.41 -14.71 -12.55
C ASN A 94 -5.88 -14.84 -12.59
N PRO A 95 -5.33 -15.99 -13.01
CA PRO A 95 -3.89 -16.20 -13.14
C PRO A 95 -3.21 -15.17 -14.06
N GLU A 96 -3.87 -14.76 -15.15
CA GLU A 96 -3.28 -13.84 -16.13
C GLU A 96 -3.05 -12.44 -15.54
N THR A 97 -4.01 -11.95 -14.75
CA THR A 97 -3.87 -10.67 -14.03
C THR A 97 -2.71 -10.73 -13.04
N TYR A 98 -2.61 -11.83 -12.29
CA TYR A 98 -1.55 -12.01 -11.29
C TYR A 98 -0.17 -12.16 -11.95
N ASP A 99 -0.06 -12.90 -13.04
CA ASP A 99 1.16 -13.02 -13.84
C ASP A 99 1.55 -11.71 -14.51
N GLY A 100 0.57 -10.91 -14.93
CA GLY A 100 0.76 -9.54 -15.38
C GLY A 100 1.42 -8.67 -14.31
N PHE A 101 0.92 -8.72 -13.08
CA PHE A 101 1.50 -8.00 -11.95
C PHE A 101 2.93 -8.44 -11.62
N LYS A 102 3.20 -9.76 -11.55
CA LYS A 102 4.56 -10.29 -11.31
C LYS A 102 5.56 -9.81 -12.36
N ARG A 103 5.20 -9.83 -13.65
CA ARG A 103 6.06 -9.31 -14.73
C ARG A 103 6.35 -7.82 -14.58
N GLN A 104 5.39 -7.03 -14.11
CA GLN A 104 5.60 -5.60 -13.85
C GLN A 104 6.56 -5.38 -12.68
N LEU A 105 6.47 -6.17 -11.61
CA LEU A 105 7.44 -6.15 -10.50
C LEU A 105 8.85 -6.46 -10.99
N GLU A 106 9.02 -7.53 -11.76
CA GLU A 106 10.31 -7.95 -12.32
C GLU A 106 10.91 -6.87 -13.23
N THR A 107 10.08 -6.25 -14.08
CA THR A 107 10.49 -5.15 -14.96
C THR A 107 10.96 -3.93 -14.16
N ALA A 108 10.35 -3.68 -13.00
CA ALA A 108 10.75 -2.62 -12.07
C ALA A 108 11.95 -3.00 -11.18
N GLY A 109 12.51 -4.20 -11.33
CA GLY A 109 13.63 -4.68 -10.52
C GLY A 109 13.23 -5.13 -9.11
N ILE A 110 11.94 -5.33 -8.84
CA ILE A 110 11.44 -5.78 -7.55
C ILE A 110 11.36 -7.31 -7.55
N SER A 111 12.16 -7.95 -6.69
CA SER A 111 12.07 -9.39 -6.46
C SER A 111 10.84 -9.73 -5.62
N HIS A 112 10.13 -10.78 -6.00
CA HIS A 112 8.99 -11.34 -5.25
C HIS A 112 9.24 -12.83 -4.92
N ARG A 113 8.51 -13.37 -3.94
CA ARG A 113 8.62 -14.76 -3.47
C ARG A 113 7.24 -15.42 -3.41
#